data_AF-A0A7Z9TAB5-F1
#
_entry.id   AF-A0A7Z9TAB5-F1
#
_cell.length_a   1.000
_cell.length_b   1.000
_cell.length_c   1.000
_cell.angle_alpha   90.00
_cell.angle_beta   90.00
_cell.angle_gamma   90.00
#
_symmetry.space_group_name_H-M   'P 1'
#
loop_
_entity.id
_entity.type
_entity.pdbx_description
1 polymer ?
#
loop_
_entity_poly.entity_id
_entity_poly.type
_entity_poly.pdbx_seq_one_letter_code
_entity_poly.pdbx_strand_id
1 'polypeptide(L)'
;NKNILELSRSIEDLGTRARDKRLVADDVQHGTFTITNPGVFGSIFGLPIIHQPQVAILCVGAIEMRPVVVDDDGTIEARVRSYLTLGFDHRLIDGAIADRFMAKVKSNLEQFDGKSL
;
A
#
# COMPACT_ATOMS: atom_id res chain seq x y z
N ASN A 1 -2.28 -15.73 12.19
CA ASN A 1 -2.07 -15.21 10.82
C ASN A 1 -3.31 -15.49 9.99
N LYS A 2 -3.81 -14.48 9.27
CA LYS A 2 -4.97 -14.59 8.37
C LYS A 2 -4.47 -14.88 6.94
N ASN A 3 -5.20 -15.69 6.18
CA ASN A 3 -4.99 -15.80 4.73
C ASN A 3 -5.63 -14.60 3.99
N ILE A 4 -5.47 -14.51 2.66
CA ILE A 4 -5.97 -13.36 1.88
C ILE A 4 -7.50 -13.24 1.94
N LEU A 5 -8.24 -14.36 1.89
CA LEU A 5 -9.70 -14.35 1.97
C LEU A 5 -10.18 -13.88 3.34
N GLU A 6 -9.57 -14.37 4.42
CA GLU A 6 -9.87 -13.95 5.80
C GLU A 6 -9.53 -12.48 6.02
N LEU A 7 -8.41 -12.01 5.46
CA LEU A 7 -8.01 -10.61 5.51
C LEU A 7 -9.01 -9.72 4.76
N SER A 8 -9.41 -10.11 3.55
CA SER A 8 -10.41 -9.41 2.74
C SER A 8 -11.73 -9.24 3.49
N ARG A 9 -12.28 -10.32 4.05
CA ARG A 9 -13.50 -10.28 4.87
C ARG A 9 -13.35 -9.39 6.09
N SER A 10 -12.17 -9.40 6.73
CA SER A 10 -11.91 -8.55 7.90
C SER A 10 -11.85 -7.06 7.55
N ILE A 11 -11.27 -6.71 6.40
CA ILE A 11 -11.23 -5.34 5.90
C ILE A 11 -12.65 -4.86 5.55
N GLU A 12 -13.45 -5.71 4.91
CA GLU A 12 -14.84 -5.42 4.57
C GLU A 12 -15.71 -5.18 5.81
N ASP A 13 -15.62 -6.06 6.81
CA ASP A 13 -16.31 -5.91 8.10
C ASP A 13 -15.94 -4.58 8.77
N LEU A 14 -14.64 -4.33 8.95
CA LEU A 14 -14.14 -3.10 9.59
C LEU A 14 -14.58 -1.86 8.83
N GLY A 15 -14.51 -1.87 7.49
CA GLY A 15 -14.96 -0.77 6.64
C GLY A 15 -16.47 -0.52 6.72
N THR A 16 -17.28 -1.58 6.85
CA THR A 16 -18.73 -1.47 7.04
C THR A 16 -19.05 -0.83 8.39
N ARG A 17 -18.42 -1.30 9.47
CA ARG A 17 -18.60 -0.73 10.81
C ARG A 17 -18.12 0.73 10.89
N ALA A 18 -17.05 1.09 10.16
CA ALA A 18 -16.59 2.47 10.03
C ALA A 18 -17.66 3.39 9.41
N ARG A 19 -18.25 2.99 8.29
CA ARG A 19 -19.30 3.77 7.60
C ARG A 19 -20.57 3.91 8.45
N ASP A 20 -20.93 2.85 9.16
CA ASP A 20 -22.10 2.80 10.05
C ASP A 20 -21.88 3.48 11.40
N LYS A 21 -20.68 4.05 11.65
CA LYS A 21 -20.29 4.67 12.94
C LYS A 21 -20.37 3.70 14.13
N ARG A 22 -20.02 2.43 13.90
CA ARG A 22 -20.02 1.33 14.89
C ARG A 22 -18.61 0.86 15.27
N LEU A 23 -17.58 1.67 15.03
CA LEU A 23 -16.24 1.35 15.52
C LEU A 23 -16.17 1.56 17.04
N VAL A 24 -15.54 0.62 17.72
CA VAL A 24 -15.10 0.78 19.10
C VAL A 24 -13.64 1.21 19.14
N ALA A 25 -13.16 1.70 20.28
CA ALA A 25 -11.79 2.20 20.41
C ALA A 25 -10.74 1.16 19.99
N ASP A 26 -10.94 -0.10 20.38
CA ASP A 26 -10.02 -1.20 20.08
C ASP A 26 -9.86 -1.48 18.58
N ASP A 27 -10.83 -1.09 17.73
CA ASP A 27 -10.76 -1.30 16.29
C ASP A 27 -9.70 -0.44 15.58
N VAL A 28 -9.36 0.71 16.18
CA VAL A 28 -8.47 1.73 15.59
C VAL A 28 -7.20 1.95 16.41
N GLN A 29 -7.08 1.27 17.55
CA GLN A 29 -5.91 1.30 18.41
C GLN A 29 -4.93 0.17 18.07
N HIS A 30 -3.72 0.25 18.64
CA HIS A 30 -2.69 -0.80 18.56
C HIS A 30 -2.17 -1.15 17.16
N GLY A 31 -2.50 -0.37 16.13
CA GLY A 31 -1.87 -0.51 14.81
C GLY A 31 -0.36 -0.36 14.89
N THR A 32 0.36 -1.05 13.99
CA THR A 32 1.83 -0.97 13.87
C THR A 32 2.27 -0.34 12.55
N PHE A 33 1.42 -0.43 11.53
CA PHE A 33 1.63 0.02 10.17
C PHE A 33 0.28 0.46 9.58
N THR A 34 0.28 1.51 8.75
CA THR A 34 -0.92 1.97 8.04
C THR A 34 -0.76 1.84 6.53
N ILE A 35 -1.85 1.48 5.84
CA ILE A 35 -1.96 1.61 4.40
C ILE A 35 -3.03 2.66 4.12
N THR A 36 -2.73 3.63 3.26
CA THR A 36 -3.69 4.63 2.78
C THR A 36 -3.71 4.62 1.25
N ASN A 37 -4.90 4.78 0.66
CA ASN A 37 -5.07 4.75 -0.79
C ASN A 37 -5.89 5.97 -1.26
N PRO A 38 -5.24 7.13 -1.44
CA PRO A 38 -5.86 8.28 -2.09
C PRO A 38 -5.95 8.08 -3.63
N GLY A 39 -5.34 7.03 -4.18
CA GLY A 39 -5.41 6.70 -5.60
C GLY A 39 -6.83 6.51 -6.13
N VAL A 40 -7.77 6.11 -5.29
CA VAL A 40 -9.20 6.04 -5.63
C VAL A 40 -9.82 7.40 -6.00
N PHE A 41 -9.17 8.49 -5.60
CA PHE A 41 -9.55 9.87 -5.94
C PHE A 41 -8.65 10.49 -7.02
N GLY A 42 -7.80 9.70 -7.68
CA GLY A 42 -6.90 10.15 -8.75
C GLY A 42 -5.56 10.71 -8.28
N SER A 43 -5.24 10.64 -6.98
CA SER A 43 -3.93 11.08 -6.49
C SER A 43 -2.83 10.12 -6.94
N ILE A 44 -1.85 10.63 -7.68
CA ILE A 44 -0.76 9.82 -8.24
C ILE A 44 0.36 9.53 -7.24
N PHE A 45 0.69 10.46 -6.34
CA PHE A 45 1.63 10.27 -5.24
C PHE A 45 1.23 11.16 -4.06
N GLY A 46 1.66 10.78 -2.86
CA GLY A 46 1.49 11.59 -1.66
C GLY A 46 2.57 11.26 -0.64
N LEU A 47 2.87 12.18 0.27
CA LEU A 47 3.81 11.96 1.37
C LEU A 47 3.01 11.85 2.67
N PRO A 48 2.54 10.64 3.01
CA PRO A 48 1.74 10.46 4.22
C PRO A 48 2.56 10.72 5.49
N ILE A 49 1.91 11.34 6.47
CA ILE A 49 2.47 11.52 7.81
C ILE A 49 2.09 10.30 8.66
N ILE A 50 3.07 9.70 9.33
CA ILE A 50 2.84 8.56 10.23
C ILE A 50 1.97 8.96 11.43
N HIS A 51 1.03 8.09 11.81
CA HIS A 51 0.25 8.25 13.03
C HIS A 51 0.93 7.52 14.18
N GLN A 52 1.72 8.25 14.99
CA GLN A 52 2.46 7.67 16.12
C GLN A 52 1.49 7.01 17.13
N PRO A 53 1.84 5.86 17.73
CA PRO A 53 3.16 5.22 17.77
C PRO A 53 3.48 4.27 16.59
N GLN A 54 2.73 4.30 15.49
CA GLN A 54 3.06 3.49 14.31
C GLN A 54 4.38 3.91 13.67
N VAL A 55 5.10 2.95 13.10
CA VAL A 55 6.46 3.16 12.60
C VAL A 55 6.54 3.51 11.12
N ALA A 56 5.48 3.20 10.36
CA ALA A 56 5.43 3.48 8.93
C ALA A 56 3.99 3.53 8.37
N ILE A 57 3.84 4.22 7.26
CA ILE A 57 2.60 4.34 6.49
C ILE A 57 2.91 4.24 4.99
N LEU A 58 2.23 3.33 4.31
CA LEU A 58 2.32 3.15 2.85
C LEU A 58 1.16 3.87 2.17
N CYS A 59 1.47 4.77 1.24
CA CYS A 59 0.50 5.40 0.37
C CYS A 59 0.49 4.71 -0.99
N VAL A 60 -0.70 4.34 -1.44
CA VAL A 60 -0.98 3.75 -2.76
C VAL A 60 -1.58 4.84 -3.64
N GLY A 61 -0.87 5.17 -4.72
CA GLY A 61 -1.33 6.10 -5.74
C GLY A 61 -2.38 5.48 -6.67
N ALA A 62 -2.86 6.27 -7.62
CA ALA A 62 -3.79 5.82 -8.65
C ALA A 62 -3.18 4.67 -9.48
N ILE A 63 -4.01 3.67 -9.77
CA ILE A 63 -3.68 2.57 -10.67
C ILE A 63 -4.21 2.94 -12.05
N GLU A 64 -3.32 3.23 -12.99
CA GLU A 64 -3.69 3.75 -14.31
C GLU A 64 -2.75 3.26 -15.41
N MET A 65 -3.21 3.31 -16.65
CA MET A 65 -2.39 3.00 -17.83
C MET A 65 -1.37 4.12 -18.05
N ARG A 66 -0.09 3.75 -18.14
CA ARG A 66 1.01 4.69 -18.36
C ARG A 66 1.94 4.20 -19.47
N PRO A 67 2.47 5.12 -20.31
CA PRO A 67 3.54 4.77 -21.23
C PRO A 67 4.83 4.50 -20.42
N VAL A 68 5.45 3.35 -20.66
CA VAL A 68 6.72 2.96 -20.04
C VAL A 68 7.66 2.41 -21.10
N VAL A 69 8.95 2.74 -20.97
CA VAL A 69 10.00 2.08 -21.74
C VAL A 69 10.17 0.67 -21.18
N VAL A 70 10.08 -0.34 -22.03
CA VAL A 70 10.13 -1.75 -21.63
C VAL A 70 11.40 -2.46 -22.07
N ASP A 71 12.08 -1.94 -23.09
CA ASP A 71 13.29 -2.50 -23.68
C ASP A 71 14.38 -1.42 -23.83
N ASP A 72 15.63 -1.87 -23.89
CA ASP A 72 16.82 -1.00 -23.99
C ASP A 72 16.91 -0.25 -25.33
N ASP A 73 16.16 -0.67 -26.34
CA ASP A 73 16.07 -0.01 -27.65
C ASP A 73 15.13 1.21 -27.66
N GLY A 74 14.48 1.49 -26.53
CA GLY A 74 13.55 2.62 -26.38
C GLY A 74 12.10 2.28 -26.71
N THR A 75 11.74 1.01 -26.88
CA THR A 75 10.35 0.58 -27.10
C THR A 75 9.46 1.05 -25.94
N ILE A 76 8.40 1.81 -26.27
CA ILE A 76 7.41 2.33 -25.33
C ILE A 76 6.13 1.51 -25.45
N GLU A 77 5.65 0.99 -24.32
CA GLU A 77 4.37 0.31 -24.24
C GLU A 77 3.49 0.86 -23.12
N ALA A 78 2.18 0.74 -23.30
CA ALA A 78 1.22 1.06 -22.26
C ALA A 78 1.20 -0.07 -21.22
N ARG A 79 1.36 0.27 -19.94
CA ARG A 79 1.29 -0.68 -18.81
C ARG A 79 0.44 -0.11 -17.68
N VAL A 80 -0.28 -0.97 -16.96
CA VAL A 80 -0.92 -0.60 -15.69
C VAL A 80 0.18 -0.35 -14.67
N ARG A 81 0.19 0.84 -14.07
CA ARG A 81 1.20 1.27 -13.09
C ARG A 81 0.54 2.00 -11.92
N SER A 82 1.22 1.97 -10.79
CA SER A 82 0.90 2.75 -9.60
C SER A 82 2.21 3.18 -8.95
N TYR A 83 2.20 4.34 -8.30
CA TYR A 83 3.27 4.71 -7.38
C TYR A 83 2.94 4.25 -5.97
N LEU A 84 3.96 3.80 -5.26
CA LEU A 84 3.91 3.50 -3.84
C LEU A 84 4.90 4.40 -3.13
N THR A 85 4.47 5.08 -2.07
CA THR A 85 5.33 5.95 -1.26
C THR A 85 5.24 5.52 0.20
N LEU A 86 6.40 5.41 0.85
CA LEU A 86 6.50 4.98 2.25
C LEU A 86 6.94 6.17 3.12
N GLY A 87 6.09 6.60 4.04
CA GLY A 87 6.48 7.44 5.16
C GLY A 87 6.90 6.54 6.33
N PHE A 88 8.03 6.82 6.98
CA PHE A 88 8.51 6.02 8.10
C PHE A 88 9.30 6.85 9.11
N ASP A 89 9.40 6.35 10.34
CA ASP A 89 10.17 7.00 11.39
C ASP A 89 11.67 6.72 11.23
N HIS A 90 12.41 7.71 10.72
CA HIS A 90 13.87 7.63 10.54
C HIS A 90 14.67 7.46 11.84
N ARG A 91 14.07 7.69 13.00
CA ARG A 91 14.73 7.42 14.29
C ARG A 91 14.84 5.92 14.55
N LEU A 92 13.99 5.12 13.90
CA LEU A 92 13.90 3.67 14.08
C LEU A 92 14.33 2.90 12.83
N ILE A 93 14.08 3.44 11.64
CA ILE A 93 14.29 2.75 10.36
C ILE A 93 15.28 3.55 9.51
N ASP A 94 16.35 2.89 9.08
CA ASP A 94 17.29 3.44 8.10
C ASP A 94 16.72 3.38 6.67
N GLY A 95 17.10 4.35 5.83
CA GLY A 95 16.63 4.43 4.44
C GLY A 95 16.89 3.16 3.64
N ALA A 96 18.05 2.52 3.80
CA ALA A 96 18.37 1.30 3.06
C ALA A 96 17.48 0.11 3.49
N ILE A 97 17.01 0.08 4.74
CA ILE A 97 16.06 -0.95 5.20
C ILE A 97 14.69 -0.70 4.58
N ALA A 98 14.22 0.56 4.61
CA ALA A 98 12.96 0.96 4.00
C ALA A 98 12.92 0.64 2.50
N ASP A 99 13.99 0.95 1.77
CA ASP A 99 14.08 0.69 0.33
C ASP A 99 14.14 -0.81 0.00
N ARG A 100 14.83 -1.62 0.82
CA ARG A 100 14.79 -3.09 0.68
C ARG A 100 13.40 -3.64 0.92
N PHE A 101 12.68 -3.12 1.91
CA PHE A 101 11.27 -3.49 2.14
C PHE A 101 10.41 -3.14 0.93
N MET A 102 10.53 -1.92 0.40
CA MET A 102 9.78 -1.49 -0.79
C MET A 102 10.13 -2.29 -2.05
N ALA A 103 11.39 -2.65 -2.25
CA ALA A 103 11.82 -3.53 -3.33
C ALA A 103 11.15 -4.91 -3.23
N LYS A 104 11.02 -5.46 -2.01
CA LYS A 104 10.34 -6.73 -1.79
C LYS A 104 8.83 -6.63 -2.02
N VAL A 105 8.18 -5.55 -1.57
CA VAL A 105 6.76 -5.28 -1.84
C VAL A 105 6.51 -5.18 -3.35
N LYS A 106 7.32 -4.39 -4.06
CA LYS A 106 7.26 -4.25 -5.52
C LYS A 106 7.38 -5.62 -6.21
N SER A 107 8.44 -6.37 -5.90
CA SER A 107 8.67 -7.69 -6.51
C SER A 107 7.52 -8.67 -6.27
N ASN A 108 6.97 -8.69 -5.06
CA ASN A 108 5.85 -9.56 -4.73
C ASN A 108 4.58 -9.18 -5.52
N LEU A 109 4.30 -7.87 -5.70
CA LEU A 109 3.14 -7.41 -6.48
C LEU A 109 3.30 -7.68 -7.98
N GLU A 110 4.50 -7.46 -8.54
CA GLU A 110 4.77 -7.66 -9.96
C GLU A 110 4.77 -9.14 -10.37
N GLN A 111 5.06 -10.05 -9.43
CA GLN A 111 5.08 -11.51 -9.64
C GLN A 111 3.78 -12.19 -9.20
N PHE A 112 2.82 -11.45 -8.64
CA PHE A 112 1.59 -12.03 -8.14
C PHE A 112 0.73 -12.54 -9.30
N ASP A 113 0.50 -13.85 -9.35
CA ASP A 113 -0.21 -14.51 -10.46
C ASP A 113 -1.71 -14.67 -10.23
N GLY A 114 -2.21 -14.37 -9.03
CA GLY A 114 -3.62 -14.45 -8.64
C GLY A 114 -4.25 -15.85 -8.70
N LYS A 115 -3.55 -16.85 -9.22
CA LYS A 115 -4.05 -18.24 -9.39
C LYS A 115 -4.09 -19.03 -8.09
N SER A 116 -3.46 -18.50 -7.04
CA SER A 116 -3.37 -19.08 -5.70
C SER A 116 -4.35 -18.47 -4.69
N LEU A 117 -5.29 -17.62 -5.14
CA LEU A 117 -6.36 -17.03 -4.34
C LEU A 117 -7.57 -17.97 -4.19
#